data_AF-A0A2G6B7T0-F1
#
_entry.id   AF-A0A2G6B7T0-F1
#
_cell.length_a   1.000
_cell.length_b   1.000
_cell.length_c   1.000
_cell.angle_alpha   90.00
_cell.angle_beta   90.00
_cell.angle_gamma   90.00
#
_symmetry.space_group_name_H-M   'P 1'
#
loop_
_entity.id
_entity.type
_entity.pdbx_description
1 polymer ?
#
loop_
_entity_poly.entity_id
_entity_poly.type
_entity_poly.pdbx_seq_one_letter_code
_entity_poly.pdbx_strand_id
1 'polypeptide(L)' 'MKTMTGLYFFFIAIHLVNLANITLSKGEWNGITMWVSTGLFIAGTAYYSFNKSANRKAE' A
#
# COMPACT_ATOMS: atom_id res chain seq x y z
N MET A 1 -8.74 14.92 -3.28
CA MET A 1 -8.12 14.67 -1.95
C MET A 1 -8.37 13.25 -1.44
N LYS A 2 -9.63 12.75 -1.41
CA LYS A 2 -9.96 11.40 -0.89
C LYS A 2 -9.16 10.23 -1.50
N THR A 3 -8.83 10.29 -2.79
CA THR A 3 -8.03 9.26 -3.48
C THR A 3 -6.56 9.25 -3.09
N MET A 4 -5.97 10.42 -2.81
CA MET A 4 -4.61 10.49 -2.26
C MET A 4 -4.58 9.96 -0.83
N THR A 5 -5.62 10.23 -0.02
CA THR A 5 -5.74 9.65 1.33
C THR A 5 -5.75 8.12 1.30
N GLY A 6 -6.44 7.51 0.32
CA GLY A 6 -6.41 6.07 0.11
C GLY A 6 -5.01 5.53 -0.19
N LEU A 7 -4.25 6.17 -1.09
CA LEU A 7 -2.85 5.79 -1.36
C LEU A 7 -1.97 5.87 -0.12
N TYR A 8 -2.06 6.97 0.63
CA TYR A 8 -1.27 7.14 1.85
C TYR A 8 -1.58 6.07 2.89
N PHE A 9 -2.82 5.62 2.98
CA PHE A 9 -3.18 4.50 3.85
C PHE A 9 -2.43 3.20 3.49
N PHE A 10 -2.34 2.85 2.20
CA PHE A 10 -1.55 1.69 1.76
C PHE A 10 -0.06 1.85 2.06
N PHE A 11 0.52 3.04 1.87
CA PHE A 11 1.92 3.29 2.21
C PHE A 11 2.20 3.18 3.70
N ILE A 12 1.32 3.71 4.56
CA ILE A 12 1.43 3.56 6.00
C ILE A 12 1.40 2.07 6.38
N ALA A 13 0.50 1.29 5.80
CA ALA A 13 0.43 -0.16 6.04
C ALA A 13 1.73 -0.87 5.63
N ILE A 14 2.29 -0.55 4.45
CA ILE A 14 3.58 -1.11 4.00
C ILE A 14 4.70 -0.81 5.00
N HIS A 15 4.79 0.42 5.48
CA HIS A 15 5.81 0.83 6.44
C HIS A 15 5.64 0.15 7.80
N LEU A 16 4.41 0.04 8.30
CA LEU A 16 4.13 -0.65 9.56
C LEU A 16 4.48 -2.14 9.50
N VAL A 17 4.15 -2.83 8.41
CA VAL A 17 4.48 -4.26 8.26
C VAL A 17 6.00 -4.45 8.19
N ASN A 18 6.73 -3.59 7.45
CA ASN A 18 8.19 -3.65 7.43
C ASN A 18 8.80 -3.37 8.80
N LEU A 19 8.32 -2.33 9.50
CA LEU A 19 8.81 -1.99 10.82
C LEU A 19 8.55 -3.11 11.83
N ALA A 20 7.35 -3.71 11.80
CA ALA A 20 7.01 -4.85 12.66
C ALA A 20 7.90 -6.07 12.37
N ASN A 21 8.15 -6.39 11.10
CA ASN A 21 9.03 -7.50 10.73
C ASN A 21 10.47 -7.27 11.22
N ILE A 22 11.00 -6.07 11.06
CA ILE A 22 12.38 -5.76 11.48
C ILE A 22 12.48 -5.72 13.01
N THR A 23 11.52 -5.12 13.71
CA THR A 23 11.60 -4.90 15.16
C THR A 23 11.17 -6.12 15.98
N LEU A 24 10.10 -6.81 15.59
CA LEU A 24 9.53 -7.93 16.35
C LEU A 24 10.09 -9.28 15.89
N SER A 25 10.23 -9.46 14.57
CA SER A 25 10.66 -10.72 13.97
C SER A 25 12.12 -10.75 13.55
N LYS A 26 12.90 -9.71 13.89
CA LYS A 26 14.32 -9.56 13.55
C LYS A 26 14.64 -9.80 12.05
N GLY A 27 13.68 -9.52 11.18
CA GLY A 27 13.81 -9.71 9.73
C GLY A 27 13.68 -11.14 9.22
N GLU A 28 13.31 -12.12 10.06
CA GLU A 28 13.14 -13.54 9.66
C GLU A 28 12.12 -13.71 8.52
N TRP A 29 11.11 -12.82 8.45
CA TRP A 29 10.04 -12.88 7.46
C TRP A 29 10.27 -11.92 6.29
N ASN A 30 11.49 -11.43 6.06
CA ASN A 30 11.80 -10.43 5.03
C ASN A 30 11.19 -10.74 3.67
N GLY A 31 11.32 -11.98 3.17
CA GLY A 31 10.76 -12.38 1.89
C GLY A 31 9.23 -12.21 1.84
N ILE A 32 8.53 -12.72 2.86
CA ILE A 32 7.07 -12.66 2.94
C ILE A 32 6.59 -11.22 3.13
N THR A 33 7.25 -10.45 4.00
CA THR A 33 6.97 -9.02 4.19
C THR A 33 7.14 -8.23 2.90
N MET A 34 8.14 -8.56 2.07
CA MET A 34 8.36 -7.91 0.78
C MET A 34 7.25 -8.26 -0.23
N TRP A 35 6.79 -9.51 -0.27
CA TRP A 35 5.64 -9.94 -1.07
C TRP A 35 4.35 -9.23 -0.65
N VAL A 36 4.07 -9.14 0.66
CA VAL A 36 2.92 -8.40 1.19
C VAL A 36 2.99 -6.92 0.83
N SER A 37 4.17 -6.31 0.97
CA SER A 37 4.41 -4.91 0.61
C SER A 37 4.16 -4.65 -0.88
N THR A 38 4.59 -5.58 -1.75
CA THR A 38 4.36 -5.52 -3.19
C THR A 38 2.88 -5.62 -3.52
N GLY A 39 2.16 -6.55 -2.89
CA GLY A 39 0.71 -6.69 -3.03
C GLY A 39 -0.05 -5.43 -2.62
N LEU A 40 0.29 -4.85 -1.47
CA LEU A 40 -0.29 -3.59 -0.99
C LEU A 40 -0.01 -2.42 -1.94
N PHE A 41 1.19 -2.35 -2.51
CA PHE A 41 1.56 -1.32 -3.47
C PHE A 41 0.74 -1.42 -4.76
N ILE A 42 0.61 -2.62 -5.31
CA ILE A 42 -0.22 -2.87 -6.51
C ILE A 42 -1.69 -2.54 -6.22
N ALA A 43 -2.22 -2.99 -5.08
CA ALA A 43 -3.60 -2.71 -4.68
C ALA A 43 -3.85 -1.19 -4.51
N GLY A 44 -2.96 -0.48 -3.85
CA GLY A 44 -3.05 0.98 -3.69
C GLY A 44 -2.96 1.73 -5.02
N THR A 45 -2.06 1.29 -5.91
CA THR A 45 -1.91 1.87 -7.26
C THR A 45 -3.16 1.62 -8.12
N ALA A 46 -3.70 0.41 -8.09
CA ALA A 46 -4.94 0.07 -8.78
C ALA A 46 -6.12 0.87 -8.24
N TYR A 47 -6.28 0.93 -6.92
CA TYR A 47 -7.32 1.73 -6.26
C TYR A 47 -7.26 3.21 -6.65
N TYR A 48 -6.05 3.79 -6.68
CA TYR A 48 -5.86 5.16 -7.11
C TYR A 48 -6.20 5.36 -8.59
N SER A 49 -5.71 4.47 -9.46
CA SER A 49 -5.92 4.56 -10.90
C SER A 49 -7.41 4.46 -11.25
N PHE A 50 -8.14 3.50 -10.66
CA PHE A 50 -9.57 3.35 -10.88
C PHE A 50 -10.38 4.56 -10.39
N ASN A 51 -10.12 5.05 -9.18
CA ASN A 51 -10.85 6.21 -8.68
C ASN A 51 -10.50 7.51 -9.42
N LYS A 52 -9.26 7.65 -9.88
CA LYS A 52 -8.86 8.79 -10.74
C LYS A 52 -9.57 8.73 -12.09
N SER A 53 -9.70 7.54 -12.70
CA SER A 53 -10.43 7.36 -13.95
C SER A 53 -11.94 7.56 -13.79
N ALA A 54 -12.53 7.17 -12.66
CA ALA A 54 -13.95 7.34 -12.39
C ALA A 54 -14.32 8.82 -12.25
N ASN A 55 -13.50 9.62 -11.56
CA ASN A 55 -13.71 11.07 -11.46
C ASN A 55 -13.55 11.80 -12.80
N ARG A 56 -12.69 11.30 -13.70
CA ARG A 56 -12.46 11.90 -15.02
C ARG A 56 -13.57 11.63 -16.04
N LYS A 57 -14.48 10.69 -15.76
CA LYS A 57 -15.62 10.35 -16.60
C LYS A 57 -16.91 11.08 -16.20
N ALA A 58 -16.86 11.82 -15.07
CA ALA A 58 -17.98 12.57 -14.50
C ALA A 58 -17.86 14.09 -14.71
N GLU A 59 -16.75 14.57 -15.30
CA GLU A 59 -16.59 15.89 -15.92
C GLU A 59 -16.85 15.78 -17.43
#